data_AF-A0A8T0BMD0-F1
#
_entry.id   AF-A0A8T0BMD0-F1
#
_cell.length_a   1.000
_cell.length_b   1.000
_cell.length_c   1.000
_cell.angle_alpha   90.00
_cell.angle_beta   90.00
_cell.angle_gamma   90.00
#
_symmetry.space_group_name_H-M   'P 1'
#
loop_
_entity.id
_entity.type
_entity.pdbx_description
1 polymer ?
#
loop_
_entity_poly.entity_id
_entity_poly.type
_entity_poly.pdbx_seq_one_letter_code
_entity_poly.pdbx_strand_id
1 'polypeptide(L)'
;MLSERSEERKGDQCERSICVNNPHLKSMKQDILYHLNLDTATHDLQKQFGDVKFVCVGGSQLRMKFFIEYIAKELGLEDPNGEYPNLCEGTDRYAMYKVGPVLSVSHGIGVPSTAILLHELIKLLYHAHCTDVTMVRIGTSGGIGLQPGTVVVTKEAVDATFLPRFEQVVLGKTVAYAAGVRNIEMESTVFAAMCKLSNIRAAVVCVTLLDRQKGDQLTSSHDVMVNYQQRPQILVGHYIKKKLNAFKST
;
A
#
# COMPACT_ATOMS: atom_id res chain seq x y z
N MET A 1 15.05 -36.39 33.06
CA MET A 1 15.28 -35.15 32.29
C MET A 1 13.95 -34.78 31.65
N LEU A 2 13.33 -33.73 32.19
CA LEU A 2 11.99 -33.29 31.86
C LEU A 2 11.97 -32.57 30.51
N SER A 3 10.94 -32.85 29.72
CA SER A 3 10.63 -32.19 28.46
C SER A 3 10.15 -30.76 28.72
N GLU A 4 10.91 -29.76 28.27
CA GLU A 4 10.39 -28.40 28.18
C GLU A 4 9.52 -28.29 26.92
N ARG A 5 8.20 -28.37 27.14
CA ARG A 5 7.22 -27.82 26.20
C ARG A 5 7.40 -26.30 26.23
N SER A 6 7.85 -25.71 25.13
CA SER A 6 7.74 -24.27 24.90
C SER A 6 6.26 -23.92 24.81
N GLU A 7 5.71 -23.35 25.88
CA GLU A 7 4.39 -22.74 25.87
C GLU A 7 4.39 -21.57 24.87
N GLU A 8 3.67 -21.75 23.76
CA GLU A 8 3.25 -20.63 22.91
C GLU A 8 2.38 -19.70 23.75
N ARG A 9 2.99 -18.60 24.23
CA ARG A 9 2.23 -17.50 24.80
C ARG A 9 1.25 -17.01 23.73
N LYS A 10 -0.03 -17.27 23.95
CA LYS A 10 -1.13 -16.51 23.35
C LYS A 10 -0.92 -15.05 23.76
N GLY A 11 -0.23 -14.28 22.92
CA GLY A 11 -0.08 -12.85 23.14
C GLY A 11 -1.45 -12.22 23.00
N ASP A 12 -1.90 -11.53 24.04
CA ASP A 12 -2.94 -10.51 23.94
C ASP A 12 -2.63 -9.67 22.69
N GLN A 13 -3.51 -9.71 21.69
CA GLN A 13 -3.42 -8.79 20.57
C GLN A 13 -3.83 -7.41 21.07
N CYS A 14 -2.88 -6.68 21.65
CA CYS A 14 -3.05 -5.26 21.91
C CYS A 14 -3.28 -4.57 20.55
N GLU A 15 -4.46 -3.96 20.37
CA GLU A 15 -4.81 -3.24 19.15
C GLU A 15 -3.74 -2.19 18.82
N ARG A 16 -3.17 -2.26 17.61
CA ARG A 16 -2.11 -1.34 17.18
C ARG A 16 -2.74 -0.06 16.66
N SER A 17 -2.66 1.02 17.44
CA SER A 17 -3.05 2.35 17.00
C SER A 17 -2.03 2.96 16.04
N ILE A 18 -2.52 3.83 15.15
CA ILE A 18 -1.69 4.61 14.23
C ILE A 18 -0.87 5.64 15.02
N CYS A 19 0.43 5.71 14.74
CA CYS A 19 1.32 6.70 15.36
C CYS A 19 1.67 7.83 14.39
N VAL A 20 1.57 9.08 14.86
CA VAL A 20 2.08 10.26 14.16
C VAL A 20 3.14 10.93 15.02
N ASN A 21 4.38 10.97 14.53
CA ASN A 21 5.50 11.59 15.23
C ASN A 21 5.55 13.10 14.93
N ASN A 22 4.48 13.82 15.27
CA ASN A 22 4.40 15.27 15.15
C ASN A 22 3.71 15.87 16.39
N PRO A 23 4.45 16.50 17.32
CA PRO A 23 3.87 17.04 18.55
C PRO A 23 2.90 18.21 18.28
N HIS A 24 3.05 18.90 17.15
CA HIS A 24 2.22 20.06 16.82
C HIS A 24 0.80 19.68 16.43
N LEU A 25 0.59 18.46 15.90
CA LEU A 25 -0.72 18.01 15.43
C LEU A 25 -1.80 18.07 16.53
N LYS A 26 -1.44 17.76 17.78
CA LYS A 26 -2.37 17.78 18.92
C LYS A 26 -2.87 19.18 19.28
N SER A 27 -2.09 20.21 18.94
CA SER A 27 -2.42 21.61 19.25
C SER A 27 -3.19 22.30 18.14
N MET A 28 -3.32 21.67 16.97
CA MET A 28 -4.02 22.25 15.82
C MET A 28 -5.53 22.14 16.05
N LYS A 29 -6.25 23.25 15.86
CA LYS A 29 -7.73 23.27 15.90
C LYS A 29 -8.35 22.61 14.66
N GLN A 30 -7.61 22.63 13.57
CA GLN A 30 -8.05 22.18 12.25
C GLN A 30 -6.81 21.69 11.50
N ASP A 31 -6.93 20.57 10.82
CA ASP A 31 -5.89 20.00 9.97
C ASP A 31 -6.46 19.76 8.57
N ILE A 32 -5.90 20.47 7.59
CA ILE A 32 -6.30 20.39 6.19
C ILE A 32 -5.38 19.40 5.49
N LEU A 33 -5.96 18.29 5.03
CA LEU A 33 -5.31 17.30 4.17
C LEU A 33 -5.46 17.77 2.73
N TYR A 34 -4.64 18.77 2.38
CA TYR A 34 -4.79 19.57 1.18
C TYR A 34 -4.82 18.72 -0.09
N HIS A 35 -3.92 17.73 -0.21
CA HIS A 35 -3.79 16.90 -1.41
C HIS A 35 -4.90 15.84 -1.54
N LEU A 36 -5.57 15.51 -0.43
CA LEU A 36 -6.74 14.65 -0.41
C LEU A 36 -8.06 15.42 -0.48
N ASN A 37 -8.02 16.76 -0.43
CA ASN A 37 -9.18 17.64 -0.31
C ASN A 37 -10.09 17.29 0.89
N LEU A 38 -9.47 16.91 2.01
CA LEU A 38 -10.16 16.59 3.26
C LEU A 38 -9.74 17.54 4.37
N ASP A 39 -10.62 17.75 5.33
CA ASP A 39 -10.40 18.70 6.41
C ASP A 39 -11.18 18.26 7.67
N THR A 40 -10.48 18.20 8.80
CA THR A 40 -11.05 17.79 10.09
C THR A 40 -12.21 18.68 10.57
N ALA A 41 -12.31 19.92 10.10
CA ALA A 41 -13.39 20.83 10.48
C ALA A 41 -14.68 20.61 9.67
N THR A 42 -14.56 20.07 8.45
CA THR A 42 -15.69 19.91 7.52
C THR A 42 -16.08 18.44 7.32
N HIS A 43 -15.22 17.50 7.71
CA HIS A 43 -15.42 16.07 7.54
C HIS A 43 -15.34 15.34 8.87
N ASP A 44 -16.36 14.52 9.18
CA ASP A 44 -16.31 13.55 10.26
C ASP A 44 -15.45 12.34 9.83
N LEU A 45 -14.13 12.45 10.02
CA LEU A 45 -13.15 11.45 9.56
C LEU A 45 -13.29 10.13 10.30
N GLN A 46 -13.67 10.15 11.59
CA GLN A 46 -13.88 8.93 12.36
C GLN A 46 -15.08 8.16 11.82
N LYS A 47 -16.20 8.83 11.57
CA LYS A 47 -17.38 8.18 10.98
C LYS A 47 -17.13 7.65 9.58
N GLN A 48 -16.33 8.37 8.78
CA GLN A 48 -16.07 7.99 7.38
C GLN A 48 -15.02 6.88 7.23
N PHE A 49 -14.00 6.84 8.09
CA PHE A 49 -12.82 5.99 7.90
C PHE A 49 -12.45 5.11 9.09
N GLY A 50 -13.10 5.22 10.25
CA GLY A 50 -12.70 4.51 11.46
C GLY A 50 -12.81 2.97 11.39
N ASP A 51 -13.56 2.44 10.43
CA ASP A 51 -13.71 1.01 10.15
C ASP A 51 -12.62 0.44 9.21
N VAL A 52 -11.72 1.29 8.69
CA VAL A 52 -10.68 0.86 7.76
C VAL A 52 -9.69 -0.08 8.44
N LYS A 53 -9.50 -1.27 7.84
CA LYS A 53 -8.51 -2.29 8.27
C LYS A 53 -7.47 -2.59 7.19
N PHE A 54 -7.78 -2.31 5.93
CA PHE A 54 -6.86 -2.50 4.82
C PHE A 54 -6.78 -1.24 3.98
N VAL A 55 -5.56 -0.82 3.64
CA VAL A 55 -5.33 0.31 2.75
C VAL A 55 -4.40 -0.17 1.64
N CYS A 56 -4.87 -0.13 0.40
CA CYS A 56 -4.08 -0.47 -0.77
C CYS A 56 -3.70 0.79 -1.53
N VAL A 57 -2.41 0.93 -1.84
CA VAL A 57 -1.89 2.09 -2.59
C VAL A 57 -1.23 1.66 -3.88
N GLY A 58 -1.39 2.44 -4.95
CA GLY A 58 -0.77 2.17 -6.25
C GLY A 58 -0.70 3.43 -7.12
N GLY A 59 0.11 3.42 -8.19
CA GLY A 59 0.44 4.67 -8.86
C GLY A 59 -0.71 5.33 -9.65
N SER A 60 -1.47 4.54 -10.40
CA SER A 60 -2.50 5.04 -11.33
C SER A 60 -3.87 5.14 -10.65
N GLN A 61 -4.52 6.30 -10.76
CA GLN A 61 -5.89 6.53 -10.29
C GLN A 61 -6.86 5.47 -10.84
N LEU A 62 -6.83 5.23 -12.15
CA LEU A 62 -7.69 4.24 -12.81
C LEU A 62 -7.45 2.81 -12.29
N ARG A 63 -6.18 2.43 -12.07
CA ARG A 63 -5.83 1.13 -11.50
C ARG A 63 -6.41 0.96 -10.10
N MET A 64 -6.37 2.01 -9.28
CA MET A 64 -6.90 1.97 -7.92
C MET A 64 -8.43 1.99 -7.89
N LYS A 65 -9.08 2.59 -8.89
CA LYS A 65 -10.53 2.47 -9.11
C LYS A 65 -10.91 1.03 -9.46
N PHE A 66 -10.26 0.43 -10.47
CA PHE A 66 -10.52 -0.96 -10.84
C PHE A 66 -10.24 -1.93 -9.69
N PHE A 67 -9.23 -1.63 -8.86
CA PHE A 67 -8.97 -2.43 -7.68
C PHE A 67 -10.13 -2.39 -6.68
N ILE A 68 -10.72 -1.22 -6.40
CA ILE A 68 -11.84 -1.16 -5.44
C ILE A 68 -13.09 -1.88 -5.98
N GLU A 69 -13.36 -1.77 -7.29
CA GLU A 69 -14.46 -2.46 -7.96
C GLU A 69 -14.27 -3.99 -7.88
N TYR A 70 -13.04 -4.45 -8.07
CA TYR A 70 -12.66 -5.86 -7.90
C TYR A 70 -12.85 -6.32 -6.45
N ILE A 71 -12.44 -5.53 -5.47
CA ILE A 71 -12.62 -5.87 -4.05
C ILE A 71 -14.10 -5.94 -3.67
N ALA A 72 -14.93 -5.02 -4.18
CA ALA A 72 -16.36 -5.03 -3.92
C ALA A 72 -16.99 -6.36 -4.37
N LYS A 73 -16.66 -6.82 -5.57
CA LYS A 73 -17.03 -8.14 -6.11
C LYS A 73 -16.55 -9.28 -5.21
N GLU A 74 -15.26 -9.27 -4.86
CA GLU A 74 -14.67 -10.35 -4.06
C GLU A 74 -15.29 -10.47 -2.66
N LEU A 75 -15.73 -9.36 -2.08
CA LEU A 75 -16.32 -9.31 -0.75
C LEU A 75 -17.85 -9.40 -0.75
N GLY A 76 -18.50 -9.41 -1.93
CA GLY A 76 -19.96 -9.37 -2.05
C GLY A 76 -20.56 -8.05 -1.52
N LEU A 77 -19.83 -6.95 -1.69
CA LEU A 77 -20.19 -5.59 -1.27
C LEU A 77 -20.39 -4.68 -2.49
N GLU A 78 -20.81 -5.24 -3.62
CA GLU A 78 -21.06 -4.47 -4.82
C GLU A 78 -22.19 -3.48 -4.60
N ASP A 79 -21.96 -2.24 -5.01
CA ASP A 79 -23.02 -1.25 -5.09
C ASP A 79 -23.99 -1.63 -6.23
N PRO A 80 -25.32 -1.70 -6.00
CA PRO A 80 -26.29 -2.05 -7.03
C PRO A 80 -26.29 -1.14 -8.26
N ASN A 81 -25.86 0.12 -8.09
CA ASN A 81 -25.73 1.10 -9.17
C ASN A 81 -24.29 1.14 -9.74
N GLY A 82 -23.36 0.38 -9.16
CA GLY A 82 -21.97 0.29 -9.60
C GLY A 82 -21.15 1.56 -9.32
N GLU A 83 -21.59 2.39 -8.37
CA GLU A 83 -20.94 3.67 -8.08
C GLU A 83 -19.89 3.54 -6.98
N TYR A 84 -18.64 3.91 -7.31
CA TYR A 84 -17.54 4.04 -6.35
C TYR A 84 -16.98 5.46 -6.48
N PRO A 85 -17.52 6.44 -5.73
CA PRO A 85 -17.15 7.83 -5.88
C PRO A 85 -15.69 8.05 -5.47
N ASN A 86 -15.02 8.98 -6.16
CA ASN A 86 -13.70 9.45 -5.74
C ASN A 86 -13.88 10.34 -4.50
N LEU A 87 -13.39 9.90 -3.34
CA LEU A 87 -13.48 10.63 -2.08
C LEU A 87 -12.57 11.86 -2.02
N CYS A 88 -11.66 12.01 -2.99
CA CYS A 88 -10.85 13.21 -3.19
C CYS A 88 -11.45 14.11 -4.29
N GLU A 89 -12.77 14.07 -4.50
CA GLU A 89 -13.46 14.98 -5.43
C GLU A 89 -13.09 16.44 -5.12
N GLY A 90 -12.86 17.24 -6.16
CA GLY A 90 -12.36 18.62 -6.04
C GLY A 90 -10.83 18.75 -6.16
N THR A 91 -10.09 17.65 -6.26
CA THR A 91 -8.67 17.66 -6.66
C THR A 91 -8.36 16.54 -7.66
N ASP A 92 -7.32 16.74 -8.47
CA ASP A 92 -6.78 15.79 -9.43
C ASP A 92 -5.48 15.12 -8.96
N ARG A 93 -5.01 15.46 -7.76
CA ARG A 93 -3.70 15.05 -7.23
C ARG A 93 -3.65 13.57 -6.86
N TYR A 94 -4.65 13.13 -6.10
CA TYR A 94 -4.86 11.73 -5.75
C TYR A 94 -6.34 11.39 -5.89
N ALA A 95 -6.61 10.14 -6.22
CA ALA A 95 -7.94 9.54 -6.14
C ALA A 95 -7.99 8.51 -5.01
N MET A 96 -9.10 8.50 -4.27
CA MET A 96 -9.36 7.63 -3.14
C MET A 96 -10.75 6.98 -3.28
N TYR A 97 -10.83 5.68 -3.00
CA TYR A 97 -12.08 4.94 -3.05
C TYR A 97 -12.18 4.01 -1.83
N LYS A 98 -13.39 3.75 -1.34
CA LYS A 98 -13.63 2.92 -0.15
C LYS A 98 -14.77 1.93 -0.37
N VAL A 99 -14.59 0.69 0.08
CA VAL A 99 -15.64 -0.33 0.18
C VAL A 99 -15.43 -1.13 1.46
N GLY A 100 -16.43 -1.09 2.34
CA GLY A 100 -16.33 -1.69 3.68
C GLY A 100 -15.04 -1.26 4.39
N PRO A 101 -14.24 -2.20 4.95
CA PRO A 101 -13.01 -1.89 5.67
C PRO A 101 -11.79 -1.69 4.75
N VAL A 102 -11.97 -1.60 3.43
CA VAL A 102 -10.89 -1.48 2.44
C VAL A 102 -10.88 -0.08 1.83
N LEU A 103 -9.73 0.58 1.92
CA LEU A 103 -9.44 1.85 1.27
C LEU A 103 -8.45 1.65 0.13
N SER A 104 -8.70 2.25 -1.02
CA SER A 104 -7.87 2.20 -2.22
C SER A 104 -7.44 3.60 -2.61
N VAL A 105 -6.13 3.89 -2.65
CA VAL A 105 -5.62 5.25 -2.86
C VAL A 105 -4.52 5.28 -3.90
N SER A 106 -4.60 6.22 -4.84
CA SER A 106 -3.52 6.43 -5.81
C SER A 106 -2.43 7.33 -5.27
N HIS A 107 -1.18 7.12 -5.68
CA HIS A 107 -0.01 7.85 -5.14
C HIS A 107 0.92 8.44 -6.21
N GLY A 108 0.53 8.42 -7.49
CA GLY A 108 1.37 8.92 -8.58
C GLY A 108 2.67 8.11 -8.76
N ILE A 109 3.76 8.79 -9.09
CA ILE A 109 5.06 8.17 -9.39
C ILE A 109 6.15 8.76 -8.50
N GLY A 110 6.98 7.86 -7.97
CA GLY A 110 8.21 8.19 -7.27
C GLY A 110 8.02 8.54 -5.80
N VAL A 111 9.17 8.57 -5.13
CA VAL A 111 9.30 8.88 -3.70
C VAL A 111 8.58 10.18 -3.30
N PRO A 112 8.75 11.34 -3.98
CA PRO A 112 8.14 12.59 -3.53
C PRO A 112 6.61 12.53 -3.54
N SER A 113 6.02 12.01 -4.61
CA SER A 113 4.56 11.89 -4.71
C SER A 113 4.01 10.91 -3.68
N THR A 114 4.71 9.80 -3.45
CA THR A 114 4.28 8.82 -2.44
C THR A 114 4.40 9.37 -1.03
N ALA A 115 5.44 10.14 -0.72
CA ALA A 115 5.65 10.73 0.60
C ALA A 115 4.54 11.73 0.99
N ILE A 116 4.14 12.59 0.05
CA ILE A 116 3.03 13.53 0.25
C ILE A 116 1.75 12.77 0.59
N LEU A 117 1.41 11.75 -0.21
CA LEU A 117 0.23 10.91 0.07
C LEU A 117 0.34 10.29 1.46
N LEU A 118 1.45 9.65 1.79
CA LEU A 118 1.60 8.92 3.04
C LEU A 118 1.49 9.85 4.26
N HIS A 119 2.03 11.07 4.17
CA HIS A 119 1.86 12.05 5.25
C HIS A 119 0.39 12.37 5.53
N GLU A 120 -0.41 12.66 4.49
CA GLU A 120 -1.81 13.00 4.67
C GLU A 120 -2.67 11.77 5.01
N LEU A 121 -2.39 10.62 4.38
CA LEU A 121 -3.11 9.37 4.59
C LEU A 121 -2.88 8.81 6.01
N ILE A 122 -1.66 8.90 6.55
CA ILE A 122 -1.40 8.47 7.92
C ILE A 122 -2.12 9.39 8.92
N LYS A 123 -2.13 10.71 8.68
CA LYS A 123 -2.92 11.66 9.50
C LYS A 123 -4.41 11.39 9.41
N LEU A 124 -4.93 11.07 8.22
CA LEU A 124 -6.33 10.66 8.03
C LEU A 124 -6.68 9.46 8.91
N LEU A 125 -5.89 8.39 8.84
CA LEU A 125 -6.12 7.18 9.64
C LEU A 125 -5.99 7.45 11.15
N TYR A 126 -5.08 8.33 11.55
CA TYR A 126 -4.91 8.79 12.92
C TYR A 126 -6.12 9.56 13.43
N HIS A 127 -6.60 10.56 12.68
CA HIS A 127 -7.80 11.34 13.01
C HIS A 127 -9.06 10.49 12.99
N ALA A 128 -9.10 9.45 12.16
CA ALA A 128 -10.19 8.49 12.12
C ALA A 128 -10.15 7.44 13.26
N HIS A 129 -9.13 7.48 14.12
CA HIS A 129 -8.91 6.52 15.20
C HIS A 129 -8.84 5.06 14.73
N CYS A 130 -8.28 4.83 13.54
CA CYS A 130 -8.10 3.47 13.03
C CYS A 130 -7.15 2.65 13.91
N THR A 131 -7.43 1.35 14.03
CA THR A 131 -6.56 0.38 14.70
C THR A 131 -6.31 -0.85 13.82
N ASP A 132 -5.14 -1.48 13.97
CA ASP A 132 -4.73 -2.72 13.30
C ASP A 132 -4.70 -2.69 11.77
N VAL A 133 -4.53 -1.49 11.21
CA VAL A 133 -4.46 -1.27 9.77
C VAL A 133 -3.27 -2.02 9.14
N THR A 134 -3.53 -2.64 7.99
CA THR A 134 -2.49 -3.17 7.09
C THR A 134 -2.46 -2.36 5.81
N MET A 135 -1.31 -1.80 5.47
CA MET A 135 -1.05 -1.11 4.21
C MET A 135 -0.38 -2.04 3.20
N VAL A 136 -0.85 -2.05 1.96
CA VAL A 136 -0.21 -2.81 0.88
C VAL A 136 -0.01 -1.93 -0.33
N ARG A 137 1.24 -1.77 -0.76
CA ARG A 137 1.56 -1.17 -2.04
C ARG A 137 1.43 -2.22 -3.13
N ILE A 138 0.59 -1.96 -4.14
CA ILE A 138 0.45 -2.77 -5.35
C ILE A 138 0.99 -2.01 -6.56
N GLY A 139 1.89 -2.63 -7.31
CA GLY A 139 2.59 -1.91 -8.37
C GLY A 139 3.19 -2.77 -9.47
N THR A 140 3.91 -2.10 -10.35
CA THR A 140 4.68 -2.67 -11.45
C THR A 140 6.16 -2.42 -11.20
N SER A 141 7.02 -3.25 -11.75
CA SER A 141 8.46 -3.17 -11.58
C SER A 141 9.21 -3.77 -12.77
N GLY A 142 10.50 -3.44 -12.90
CA GLY A 142 11.41 -4.18 -13.77
C GLY A 142 12.01 -5.36 -13.01
N GLY A 143 11.85 -6.59 -13.50
CA GLY A 143 12.46 -7.77 -12.89
C GLY A 143 13.95 -7.87 -13.21
N ILE A 144 14.70 -8.57 -12.37
CA ILE A 144 16.11 -8.90 -12.60
C ILE A 144 16.24 -10.42 -12.52
N GLY A 145 16.48 -11.07 -13.67
CA GLY A 145 16.59 -12.54 -13.74
C GLY A 145 15.27 -13.25 -13.44
N LEU A 146 14.15 -12.61 -13.78
CA LEU A 146 12.80 -13.14 -13.60
C LEU A 146 12.03 -13.11 -14.92
N GLN A 147 11.12 -14.05 -15.12
CA GLN A 147 10.22 -14.01 -16.27
C GLN A 147 9.24 -12.83 -16.14
N PRO A 148 8.91 -12.13 -17.24
CA PRO A 148 7.83 -11.14 -17.23
C PRO A 148 6.52 -11.74 -16.71
N GLY A 149 5.80 -10.99 -15.89
CA GLY A 149 4.58 -11.42 -15.21
C GLY A 149 4.80 -12.05 -13.82
N THR A 150 6.04 -12.34 -13.40
CA THR A 150 6.30 -12.81 -12.03
C THR A 150 5.89 -11.75 -11.00
N VAL A 151 5.21 -12.16 -9.93
CA VAL A 151 4.88 -11.29 -8.79
C VAL A 151 5.97 -11.43 -7.73
N VAL A 152 6.53 -10.31 -7.32
CA VAL A 152 7.52 -10.21 -6.24
C VAL A 152 6.84 -9.60 -5.01
N VAL A 153 6.87 -10.33 -3.90
CA VAL A 153 6.52 -9.81 -2.58
C VAL A 153 7.80 -9.38 -1.89
N THR A 154 7.94 -8.09 -1.64
CA THR A 154 9.20 -7.51 -1.14
C THR A 154 9.44 -7.93 0.31
N LYS A 155 10.59 -8.58 0.54
CA LYS A 155 11.08 -8.88 1.89
C LYS A 155 11.67 -7.63 2.56
N GLU A 156 12.45 -6.88 1.81
CA GLU A 156 13.15 -5.68 2.27
C GLU A 156 13.30 -4.69 1.11
N ALA A 157 13.02 -3.42 1.37
CA ALA A 157 13.21 -2.34 0.39
C ALA A 157 14.61 -1.75 0.58
N VAL A 158 15.38 -1.66 -0.50
CA VAL A 158 16.78 -1.21 -0.47
C VAL A 158 17.00 0.00 -1.38
N ASP A 159 18.02 0.81 -1.06
CA ASP A 159 18.47 1.91 -1.90
C ASP A 159 19.29 1.43 -3.11
N ALA A 160 19.81 2.38 -3.90
CA ALA A 160 20.66 2.09 -5.08
C ALA A 160 22.00 1.43 -4.73
N THR A 161 22.40 1.45 -3.45
CA THR A 161 23.58 0.76 -2.91
C THR A 161 23.25 -0.59 -2.27
N PHE A 162 21.98 -1.02 -2.36
CA PHE A 162 21.42 -2.26 -1.81
C PHE A 162 21.46 -2.34 -0.28
N LEU A 163 21.50 -1.19 0.38
CA LEU A 163 21.35 -1.10 1.82
C LEU A 163 19.88 -0.85 2.17
N PRO A 164 19.35 -1.44 3.26
CA PRO A 164 17.96 -1.31 3.67
C PRO A 164 17.71 0.02 4.38
N ARG A 165 17.97 1.10 3.65
CA ARG A 165 17.84 2.47 4.12
C ARG A 165 17.19 3.32 3.04
N PHE A 166 16.63 4.43 3.46
CA PHE A 166 16.14 5.47 2.58
C PHE A 166 17.10 6.65 2.69
N GLU A 167 18.04 6.75 1.73
CA GLU A 167 18.98 7.86 1.58
C GLU A 167 18.90 8.41 0.15
N GLN A 168 18.92 9.73 0.01
CA GLN A 168 18.90 10.41 -1.29
C GLN A 168 20.35 10.65 -1.76
N VAL A 169 20.83 9.90 -2.76
CA VAL A 169 22.24 9.99 -3.24
C VAL A 169 22.36 9.87 -4.77
N VAL A 170 23.30 10.62 -5.34
CA VAL A 170 23.58 10.83 -6.78
C VAL A 170 24.89 10.12 -7.19
N LEU A 171 24.85 9.41 -8.33
CA LEU A 171 25.97 8.76 -9.08
C LEU A 171 26.76 7.64 -8.37
N GLY A 172 26.43 6.37 -8.65
CA GLY A 172 27.33 5.23 -8.38
C GLY A 172 26.71 3.86 -8.67
N LYS A 173 27.43 3.01 -9.43
CA LYS A 173 26.98 1.71 -9.97
C LYS A 173 27.08 0.56 -8.97
N THR A 174 26.16 -0.41 -9.07
CA THR A 174 26.18 -1.65 -8.26
C THR A 174 25.52 -2.83 -9.00
N VAL A 175 25.91 -4.08 -8.68
CA VAL A 175 25.38 -5.33 -9.28
C VAL A 175 24.25 -5.94 -8.42
N ALA A 176 23.00 -5.66 -8.79
CA ALA A 176 21.80 -5.88 -7.95
C ALA A 176 21.44 -7.35 -7.65
N TYR A 177 21.55 -8.24 -8.64
CA TYR A 177 21.02 -9.60 -8.51
C TYR A 177 21.73 -10.44 -7.43
N ALA A 178 23.06 -10.32 -7.36
CA ALA A 178 23.90 -11.02 -6.38
C ALA A 178 23.62 -10.57 -4.95
N ALA A 179 23.19 -9.32 -4.75
CA ALA A 179 22.75 -8.77 -3.47
C ALA A 179 21.32 -9.19 -3.08
N GLY A 180 20.67 -10.07 -3.85
CA GLY A 180 19.31 -10.54 -3.57
C GLY A 180 18.18 -9.69 -4.15
N VAL A 181 18.49 -8.59 -4.86
CA VAL A 181 17.48 -7.77 -5.53
C VAL A 181 16.85 -8.57 -6.67
N ARG A 182 15.52 -8.52 -6.76
CA ARG A 182 14.74 -9.24 -7.77
C ARG A 182 13.90 -8.35 -8.67
N ASN A 183 13.59 -7.13 -8.22
CA ASN A 183 12.89 -6.15 -9.03
C ASN A 183 13.30 -4.72 -8.67
N ILE A 184 12.94 -3.77 -9.54
CA ILE A 184 13.23 -2.34 -9.42
C ILE A 184 11.93 -1.54 -9.62
N GLU A 185 11.62 -0.66 -8.67
CA GLU A 185 10.51 0.31 -8.68
C GLU A 185 10.93 1.57 -7.91
N MET A 186 10.02 2.52 -7.65
CA MET A 186 10.42 3.89 -7.29
C MET A 186 9.82 4.41 -5.98
N GLU A 187 9.21 3.58 -5.15
CA GLU A 187 8.42 4.04 -4.01
C GLU A 187 8.57 3.19 -2.73
N SER A 188 9.09 1.96 -2.83
CA SER A 188 9.09 1.00 -1.73
C SER A 188 9.88 1.45 -0.49
N THR A 189 10.97 2.20 -0.67
CA THR A 189 11.83 2.65 0.43
C THR A 189 11.11 3.63 1.37
N VAL A 190 10.53 4.70 0.81
CA VAL A 190 9.76 5.68 1.61
C VAL A 190 8.48 5.06 2.18
N PHE A 191 7.82 4.18 1.41
CA PHE A 191 6.64 3.46 1.87
C PHE A 191 6.95 2.59 3.09
N ALA A 192 8.01 1.78 3.02
CA ALA A 192 8.43 0.92 4.13
C ALA A 192 8.85 1.74 5.37
N ALA A 193 9.63 2.82 5.17
CA ALA A 193 10.10 3.67 6.26
C ALA A 193 8.96 4.37 7.00
N MET A 194 8.06 5.05 6.28
CA MET A 194 6.96 5.80 6.89
C MET A 194 5.94 4.88 7.57
N CYS A 195 5.58 3.75 6.96
CA CYS A 195 4.67 2.79 7.60
C CYS A 195 5.25 2.24 8.91
N LYS A 196 6.54 1.90 8.91
CA LYS A 196 7.23 1.43 10.13
C LYS A 196 7.23 2.49 11.23
N LEU A 197 7.57 3.74 10.88
CA LEU A 197 7.58 4.86 11.83
C LEU A 197 6.19 5.18 12.41
N SER A 198 5.13 4.85 11.67
CA SER A 198 3.74 5.07 12.07
C SER A 198 3.04 3.85 12.67
N ASN A 199 3.79 2.80 13.02
CA ASN A 199 3.26 1.55 13.60
C ASN A 199 2.25 0.82 12.69
N ILE A 200 2.40 0.94 11.38
CA ILE A 200 1.54 0.31 10.37
C ILE A 200 2.22 -0.93 9.81
N ARG A 201 1.49 -2.06 9.78
CA ARG A 201 1.96 -3.25 9.06
C ARG A 201 1.91 -2.98 7.56
N ALA A 202 3.04 -3.15 6.89
CA ALA A 202 3.17 -2.82 5.48
C ALA A 202 3.72 -3.96 4.65
N ALA A 203 3.28 -4.07 3.40
CA ALA A 203 3.82 -4.96 2.39
C ALA A 203 3.90 -4.27 1.02
N VAL A 204 4.86 -4.68 0.18
CA VAL A 204 4.97 -4.25 -1.22
C VAL A 204 4.83 -5.47 -2.10
N VAL A 205 3.92 -5.41 -3.07
CA VAL A 205 3.60 -6.50 -3.99
C VAL A 205 3.61 -5.95 -5.41
N CYS A 206 4.62 -6.31 -6.18
CA CYS A 206 4.82 -5.79 -7.53
C CYS A 206 4.88 -6.91 -8.56
N VAL A 207 4.29 -6.69 -9.74
CA VAL A 207 4.52 -7.56 -10.90
C VAL A 207 5.73 -7.05 -11.70
N THR A 208 6.54 -7.96 -12.24
CA THR A 208 7.65 -7.60 -13.14
C THR A 208 7.14 -7.53 -14.58
N LEU A 209 7.32 -6.41 -15.27
CA LEU A 209 6.84 -6.26 -16.65
C LEU A 209 7.85 -6.71 -17.71
N LEU A 210 9.13 -6.81 -17.33
CA LEU A 210 10.24 -7.25 -18.17
C LEU A 210 11.37 -7.82 -17.31
N ASP A 211 12.30 -8.53 -17.94
CA ASP A 211 13.61 -8.87 -17.36
C ASP A 211 14.65 -7.84 -17.82
N ARG A 212 15.14 -7.01 -16.91
CA ARG A 212 16.15 -5.98 -17.19
C ARG A 212 17.49 -6.54 -17.62
N GLN A 213 17.76 -7.84 -17.40
CA GLN A 213 18.95 -8.50 -17.95
C GLN A 213 18.82 -8.81 -19.45
N LYS A 214 17.61 -8.76 -20.01
CA LYS A 214 17.31 -9.11 -21.41
C LYS A 214 16.95 -7.90 -22.27
N GLY A 215 16.76 -6.73 -21.68
CA GLY A 215 16.48 -5.48 -22.38
C GLY A 215 15.79 -4.46 -21.50
N ASP A 216 15.61 -3.26 -22.05
CA ASP A 216 14.98 -2.13 -21.36
C ASP A 216 13.56 -1.80 -21.86
N GLN A 217 13.14 -2.39 -22.98
CA GLN A 217 11.86 -2.14 -23.61
C GLN A 217 10.86 -3.28 -23.34
N LEU A 218 9.59 -2.93 -23.20
CA LEU A 218 8.50 -3.90 -23.10
C LEU A 218 8.23 -4.50 -24.48
N THR A 219 8.28 -5.82 -24.58
CA THR A 219 8.03 -6.56 -25.84
C THR A 219 6.74 -7.36 -25.82
N SER A 220 6.06 -7.45 -24.67
CA SER A 220 4.78 -8.15 -24.53
C SER A 220 3.63 -7.35 -25.16
N SER A 221 2.62 -8.06 -25.69
CA SER A 221 1.42 -7.41 -26.24
C SER A 221 0.61 -6.70 -25.15
N HIS A 222 -0.30 -5.80 -25.58
CA HIS A 222 -1.17 -5.05 -24.67
C HIS A 222 -1.97 -5.96 -23.73
N ASP A 223 -2.61 -7.00 -24.24
CA ASP A 223 -3.44 -7.93 -23.45
C ASP A 223 -2.63 -8.69 -22.40
N VAL A 224 -1.40 -9.08 -22.75
CA VAL A 224 -0.49 -9.73 -21.81
C VAL A 224 -0.09 -8.77 -20.68
N MET A 225 0.18 -7.51 -21.01
CA MET A 225 0.49 -6.50 -19.98
C MET A 225 -0.71 -6.20 -19.08
N VAL A 226 -1.93 -6.14 -19.64
CA VAL A 226 -3.16 -5.97 -18.85
C VAL A 226 -3.31 -7.14 -17.87
N ASN A 227 -3.10 -8.39 -18.32
CA ASN A 227 -3.12 -9.56 -17.45
C ASN A 227 -2.07 -9.46 -16.33
N TYR A 228 -0.83 -9.06 -16.65
CA TYR A 228 0.24 -8.93 -15.65
C TYR A 228 -0.13 -7.91 -14.57
N GLN A 229 -0.65 -6.75 -14.96
CA GLN A 229 -1.00 -5.66 -14.03
C GLN A 229 -2.13 -6.01 -13.06
N GLN A 230 -2.93 -7.05 -13.36
CA GLN A 230 -3.96 -7.56 -12.45
C GLN A 230 -3.40 -8.51 -11.37
N ARG A 231 -2.25 -9.14 -11.59
CA ARG A 231 -1.73 -10.19 -10.67
C ARG A 231 -1.50 -9.71 -9.22
N PRO A 232 -0.93 -8.52 -8.97
CA PRO A 232 -0.81 -8.00 -7.60
C PRO A 232 -2.17 -7.74 -6.95
N GLN A 233 -3.13 -7.23 -7.72
CA GLN A 233 -4.49 -6.95 -7.26
C GLN A 233 -5.20 -8.23 -6.81
N ILE A 234 -5.12 -9.29 -7.62
CA ILE A 234 -5.71 -10.60 -7.33
C ILE A 234 -5.08 -11.22 -6.07
N LEU A 235 -3.75 -11.18 -5.95
CA LEU A 235 -3.05 -11.71 -4.78
C LEU A 235 -3.48 -10.99 -3.49
N VAL A 236 -3.53 -9.65 -3.53
CA VAL A 236 -3.91 -8.84 -2.37
C VAL A 236 -5.41 -8.98 -2.05
N GLY A 237 -6.28 -9.06 -3.06
CA GLY A 237 -7.70 -9.33 -2.86
C GLY A 237 -7.97 -10.67 -2.17
N HIS A 238 -7.30 -11.74 -2.60
CA HIS A 238 -7.37 -13.03 -1.91
C HIS A 238 -6.89 -12.95 -0.47
N TYR A 239 -5.80 -12.22 -0.20
CA TYR A 239 -5.29 -12.02 1.16
C TYR A 239 -6.31 -11.29 2.05
N ILE A 240 -6.89 -10.19 1.55
CA ILE A 240 -7.90 -9.40 2.27
C ILE A 240 -9.13 -10.26 2.58
N LYS A 241 -9.69 -10.93 1.57
CA LYS A 241 -10.86 -11.82 1.73
C LYS A 241 -10.61 -12.90 2.76
N LYS A 242 -9.46 -13.56 2.70
CA LYS A 242 -9.06 -14.59 3.68
C LYS A 242 -8.96 -14.02 5.10
N LYS A 243 -8.39 -12.82 5.27
CA LYS A 243 -8.28 -12.18 6.60
C LYS A 243 -9.64 -11.76 7.15
N LEU A 244 -10.50 -11.15 6.34
CA LEU A 244 -11.84 -10.74 6.76
C LEU A 244 -12.73 -11.94 7.12
N ASN A 245 -12.63 -13.05 6.39
CA ASN A 245 -13.38 -14.27 6.74
C ASN A 245 -12.87 -14.89 8.05
N ALA A 246 -11.56 -14.81 8.34
CA ALA A 246 -11.03 -15.28 9.60
C ALA A 246 -11.60 -14.48 10.79
N PHE A 247 -11.76 -13.16 10.67
CA PHE A 247 -12.38 -12.34 11.71
C PHE A 247 -13.86 -12.67 11.95
N LYS A 248 -14.61 -13.02 10.90
CA LYS A 248 -16.03 -13.44 11.03
C LYS A 248 -16.21 -14.82 11.70
N SER A 249 -15.15 -15.62 11.77
CA SER A 249 -15.19 -17.00 12.28
C SER A 249 -14.78 -17.11 13.76
N THR A 250 -14.47 -15.96 14.39
CA THR A 250 -14.13 -15.78 15.81
C THR A 250 -15.22 -15.00 16.49
#